data_AF-A0A923CC54-F1
#
_entry.id   AF-A0A923CC54-F1
#
_cell.length_a   1.000
_cell.length_b   1.000
_cell.length_c   1.000
_cell.angle_alpha   90.00
_cell.angle_beta   90.00
_cell.angle_gamma   90.00
#
_symmetry.space_group_name_H-M   'P 1'
#
loop_
_entity.id
_entity.type
_entity.pdbx_description
1 polymer ?
#
loop_
_entity_poly.entity_id
_entity_poly.type
_entity_poly.pdbx_seq_one_letter_code
_entity_poly.pdbx_strand_id
1 'polypeptide(L)'
;MDKKAYLTTDRAGYFVAGQRIPSRVDKDGNRTPKVGHRLMLSDAEAKYELQNGVIEPEDEAGGSAPLAPGKASKLVEKPAGGNA
;
A
#
# COMPACT_ATOMS: atom_id res chain seq x y z
N MET A 1 20.94 10.03 -3.61
CA MET A 1 19.53 10.46 -3.58
C MET A 1 18.75 9.36 -2.89
N ASP A 2 18.67 9.49 -1.58
CA ASP A 2 18.00 8.52 -0.73
C ASP A 2 16.50 8.60 -1.01
N LYS A 3 15.93 7.47 -1.42
CA LYS A 3 14.49 7.32 -1.62
C LYS A 3 13.93 6.58 -0.43
N LYS A 4 12.84 7.11 0.13
CA LYS A 4 12.10 6.49 1.23
C LYS A 4 10.81 5.91 0.68
N ALA A 5 10.31 4.89 1.36
CA ALA A 5 9.03 4.30 1.04
C ALA A 5 7.91 5.11 1.69
N TYR A 6 6.89 5.41 0.89
CA TYR A 6 5.68 6.09 1.31
C TYR A 6 4.46 5.31 0.81
N LEU A 7 3.35 5.43 1.51
CA LEU A 7 2.07 4.84 1.14
C LEU A 7 1.07 5.93 0.76
N THR A 8 0.29 5.69 -0.29
CA THR A 8 -0.81 6.59 -0.67
C THR A 8 -1.98 6.51 0.31
N THR A 9 -2.62 7.64 0.57
CA THR A 9 -3.81 7.74 1.43
C THR A 9 -5.11 7.77 0.61
N ASP A 10 -6.26 7.90 1.26
CA ASP A 10 -7.56 8.15 0.62
C ASP A 10 -7.63 9.48 -0.11
N ARG A 11 -6.75 10.43 0.23
CA ARG A 11 -6.65 11.74 -0.41
C ARG A 11 -5.81 11.73 -1.68
N ALA A 12 -5.13 10.61 -1.97
CA ALA A 12 -4.29 10.51 -3.14
C ALA A 12 -5.09 10.60 -4.44
N GLY A 13 -4.50 11.26 -5.44
CA GLY A 13 -5.00 11.24 -6.81
C GLY A 13 -4.55 10.00 -7.58
N TYR A 14 -4.81 10.00 -8.88
CA TYR A 14 -4.29 8.98 -9.82
C TYR A 14 -2.79 9.12 -10.09
N PHE A 15 -2.21 10.25 -9.72
CA PHE A 15 -0.78 10.54 -9.84
C PHE A 15 -0.30 11.23 -8.56
N VAL A 16 0.86 10.81 -8.05
CA VAL A 16 1.50 11.36 -6.85
C VAL A 16 2.98 11.56 -7.18
N ALA A 17 3.50 12.78 -7.04
CA ALA A 17 4.88 13.11 -7.42
C ALA A 17 5.27 12.60 -8.83
N GLY A 18 4.34 12.65 -9.80
CA GLY A 18 4.54 12.15 -11.16
C GLY A 18 4.46 10.63 -11.34
N GLN A 19 4.25 9.85 -10.28
CA GLN A 19 4.08 8.40 -10.34
C GLN A 19 2.60 8.02 -10.44
N ARG A 20 2.26 7.09 -11.33
CA ARG A 20 0.87 6.65 -11.55
C ARG A 20 0.42 5.67 -10.47
N ILE A 21 -0.71 5.98 -9.83
CA ILE A 21 -1.34 5.12 -8.84
C ILE A 21 -2.33 4.18 -9.53
N PRO A 22 -2.27 2.86 -9.27
CA PRO A 22 -3.28 1.93 -9.76
C PRO A 22 -4.66 2.32 -9.24
N SER A 23 -5.68 2.21 -10.08
CA SER A 23 -7.06 2.40 -9.67
C SER A 23 -7.72 1.07 -9.27
N ARG A 24 -8.68 1.13 -8.36
CA ARG A 24 -9.58 0.05 -7.99
C ARG A 24 -11.02 0.51 -8.18
N VAL A 25 -11.93 -0.45 -8.35
CA VAL A 25 -13.36 -0.18 -8.31
C VAL A 25 -13.82 -0.34 -6.87
N ASP A 26 -14.52 0.65 -6.33
CA ASP A 26 -15.11 0.57 -5.00
C ASP A 26 -16.43 -0.21 -5.01
N LYS A 27 -17.12 -0.27 -3.86
CA LYS A 27 -18.39 -1.00 -3.71
C LYS A 27 -19.53 -0.37 -4.51
N ASP A 28 -19.41 0.90 -4.85
CA ASP A 28 -20.40 1.71 -5.56
C ASP A 28 -20.16 1.70 -7.08
N GLY A 29 -19.14 0.98 -7.55
CA GLY A 29 -18.79 0.88 -8.96
C GLY A 29 -17.92 2.05 -9.46
N ASN A 30 -17.50 2.95 -8.58
CA ASN A 30 -16.66 4.08 -8.95
C ASN A 30 -15.19 3.68 -8.99
N ARG A 31 -14.44 4.25 -9.93
CA ARG A 31 -12.99 4.09 -9.96
C ARG A 31 -12.37 5.06 -8.95
N THR A 32 -11.62 4.52 -8.00
CA THR A 32 -10.87 5.27 -7.00
C THR A 32 -9.40 4.84 -7.02
N PRO A 33 -8.45 5.74 -6.73
CA PRO A 33 -7.05 5.36 -6.60
C PRO A 33 -6.85 4.38 -5.45
N LYS A 34 -5.88 3.48 -5.60
CA LYS A 34 -5.56 2.48 -4.59
C LYS A 34 -4.87 3.15 -3.40
N VAL A 35 -5.54 3.13 -2.26
CA VAL A 35 -4.98 3.47 -0.95
C VAL A 35 -3.98 2.38 -0.51
N GLY A 36 -2.89 2.78 0.15
CA GLY A 36 -1.81 1.92 0.59
C GLY A 36 -0.88 1.46 -0.54
N HIS A 37 -0.81 2.21 -1.65
CA HIS A 37 0.14 1.91 -2.71
C HIS A 37 1.53 2.44 -2.34
N ARG A 38 2.53 1.57 -2.39
CA ARG A 38 3.91 1.90 -2.06
C ARG A 38 4.58 2.69 -3.18
N LEU A 39 5.10 3.86 -2.82
CA LEU A 39 5.88 4.76 -3.68
C LEU A 39 7.27 4.93 -3.10
N MET A 40 8.27 4.96 -3.97
CA MET A 40 9.65 5.25 -3.60
C MET A 40 9.96 6.69 -4.03
N LEU A 41 9.97 7.61 -3.07
CA LEU A 41 10.12 9.05 -3.31
C LEU A 41 11.33 9.59 -2.57
N SER A 42 12.00 10.56 -3.16
CA SER A 42 12.97 11.40 -2.44
C SER A 42 12.24 12.36 -1.49
N ASP A 43 12.93 12.87 -0.47
CA ASP A 43 12.38 13.89 0.44
C ASP A 43 11.85 15.13 -0.31
N ALA A 44 12.49 15.51 -1.43
CA ALA A 44 12.05 16.64 -2.24
C ALA A 44 10.70 16.39 -2.93
N GLU A 45 10.51 15.18 -3.47
CA GLU A 45 9.26 14.74 -4.09
C GLU A 45 8.15 14.56 -3.05
N ALA A 46 8.48 13.97 -1.91
CA ALA A 46 7.53 13.67 -0.84
C ALA A 46 7.07 14.91 -0.06
N LYS A 47 7.86 16.00 -0.04
CA LYS A 47 7.59 17.19 0.78
C LYS A 47 6.18 17.76 0.57
N TYR A 48 5.79 17.98 -0.68
CA TYR A 48 4.47 18.54 -1.00
C TYR A 48 3.35 17.53 -0.76
N GLU A 49 3.58 16.26 -1.08
CA GLU A 49 2.57 15.20 -0.95
C GLU A 49 2.28 14.87 0.52
N LEU A 50 3.31 14.86 1.39
CA LEU A 50 3.18 14.74 2.84
C LEU A 50 2.39 15.91 3.43
N GLN A 51 2.70 17.14 3.00
CA GLN A 51 2.01 18.33 3.48
C GLN A 51 0.53 18.33 3.11
N ASN A 52 0.18 17.77 1.95
CA ASN A 52 -1.21 17.61 1.51
C ASN A 52 -1.90 16.37 2.15
N GLY A 53 -1.15 15.52 2.85
CA GLY A 53 -1.66 14.26 3.40
C GLY A 53 -2.05 13.24 2.34
N VAL A 54 -1.44 13.33 1.14
CA VAL A 54 -1.65 12.41 0.00
C VAL A 54 -0.83 11.13 0.17
N ILE A 55 0.28 11.22 0.92
CA ILE A 55 1.13 10.09 1.28
C ILE A 55 1.48 10.10 2.77
N GLU A 56 1.88 8.95 3.28
CA GLU A 56 2.39 8.74 4.63
C GLU A 56 3.68 7.91 4.59
N PRO A 57 4.67 8.15 5.49
CA PRO A 57 5.89 7.34 5.55
C PRO A 57 5.57 5.89 5.91
N GLU A 58 6.17 4.94 5.19
CA GLU A 58 5.95 3.51 5.44
C GLU A 58 6.46 3.05 6.82
N ASP A 59 7.46 3.76 7.38
CA ASP A 59 8.06 3.45 8.69
C ASP A 59 7.09 3.67 9.87
N GLU A 60 6.13 4.60 9.75
CA GLU A 60 5.03 4.75 10.72
C GLU A 60 3.78 3.92 10.36
N ALA A 61 3.75 3.29 9.18
CA ALA A 61 2.64 2.46 8.74
C ALA A 61 2.71 1.03 9.28
N GLY A 62 3.07 0.86 10.55
CA GLY A 62 2.97 -0.40 11.29
C GLY A 62 1.54 -0.83 11.64
N GLY A 63 0.50 -0.30 10.97
CA GLY A 63 -0.86 -0.39 11.50
C GLY A 63 -2.03 -0.38 10.52
N SER A 64 -1.82 -0.51 9.20
CA SER A 64 -2.92 -0.78 8.28
C SER A 64 -2.46 -1.61 7.11
N ALA A 65 -2.29 -2.91 7.41
CA ALA A 65 -2.35 -3.93 6.39
C ALA A 65 -3.57 -3.65 5.51
N PRO A 66 -3.43 -3.57 4.16
CA PRO A 66 -4.60 -3.70 3.33
C PRO A 66 -5.18 -5.08 3.68
N LEU A 67 -6.39 -5.11 4.22
CA LEU A 67 -7.26 -6.28 4.15
C LEU A 67 -7.50 -6.57 2.67
N ALA A 68 -6.50 -7.14 2.01
CA ALA A 68 -6.63 -7.74 0.70
C ALA A 68 -7.22 -9.14 0.95
N PRO A 69 -8.42 -9.47 0.46
CA PRO A 69 -8.75 -10.86 0.23
C PRO A 69 -7.94 -11.27 -1.01
N GLY A 70 -6.71 -11.73 -0.77
CA GLY A 70 -5.72 -11.90 -1.82
C GLY A 70 -4.90 -13.17 -1.66
N LYS A 71 -5.53 -14.30 -1.98
CA LYS A 71 -4.97 -15.65 -2.23
C LYS A 71 -4.49 -16.46 -1.02
N ALA A 72 -5.21 -17.56 -0.82
CA ALA A 72 -4.74 -18.78 -0.19
C ALA A 72 -3.38 -19.20 -0.75
N SER A 73 -2.32 -18.91 0.01
CA SER A 73 -1.06 -19.64 -0.10
C SER A 73 -1.14 -20.84 0.83
N LYS A 74 -1.53 -21.97 0.24
CA LYS A 74 -1.09 -23.34 0.55
C LYS A 74 -0.28 -23.47 1.86
N LEU A 75 -0.97 -23.73 2.97
CA LEU A 75 -0.34 -24.34 4.13
C LEU A 75 -0.33 -25.84 3.88
N VAL A 76 0.84 -26.35 3.46
CA VAL A 76 1.11 -27.79 3.48
C VAL A 76 1.21 -28.19 4.95
N GLU A 77 0.14 -28.73 5.49
CA GLU A 77 0.18 -29.35 6.81
C GLU A 77 0.92 -30.68 6.65
N LYS A 78 2.20 -30.69 7.04
CA LYS A 78 2.88 -31.90 7.46
C LYS A 78 2.55 -32.08 8.94
N PRO A 79 1.86 -33.15 9.36
CA PRO A 79 2.12 -33.72 10.66
C PRO A 79 3.25 -34.74 10.51
N ALA A 80 4.32 -34.47 11.26
CA ALA A 80 5.29 -35.48 11.67
C ALA A 80 4.57 -36.62 12.41
N GLY A 81 5.17 -37.81 12.38
CA GLY A 81 4.56 -39.04 12.89
C GLY A 81 4.38 -39.10 14.41
N GLY A 82 3.80 -40.22 14.86
CA GLY A 82 3.92 -40.69 16.23
C GLY A 82 2.68 -41.36 16.82
N ASN A 83 2.71 -42.70 16.84
CA ASN A 83 2.10 -43.65 17.79
C ASN A 83 0.58 -43.66 18.04
N ALA A 84 -0.04 -44.78 17.66
CA ALA A 84 -0.47 -45.82 18.60
C ALA A 84 -0.45 -47.19 17.89
#